data_AF-A0A3D0KSB7-F1
#
_entry.id   AF-A0A3D0KSB7-F1
#
_cell.length_a   1.000
_cell.length_b   1.000
_cell.length_c   1.000
_cell.angle_alpha   90.00
_cell.angle_beta   90.00
_cell.angle_gamma   90.00
#
_symmetry.space_group_name_H-M   'P 1'
#
loop_
_entity.id
_entity.type
_entity.pdbx_description
1 polymer ?
#
loop_
_entity_poly.entity_id
_entity_poly.type
_entity_poly.pdbx_seq_one_letter_code
_entity_poly.pdbx_strand_id
1 'polypeptide(L)'
;MKTGAPSADSTVSTASIAFGKSLSDRVSVFGGAEYSNVDQHATSKFATANQNDGHSASYRIGVSGTVFSRINLFAEGRIATFNPMETRFVADTTAHRMSVANKNKAETATAGFAIPLSDWGRLNASIAGTNTKYPNTEVTSQMIRRDSRQRTRVGMQVNGTLLSPHLSAMTIDFSGSITRNDSNIRQYDYKRSDASLLVNYRLAD
;
A
#
# COMPACT_ATOMS: atom_id res chain seq x y z
N MET A 1 -27.71 -4.10 -28.42
CA MET A 1 -26.73 -5.21 -28.30
C MET A 1 -25.37 -4.59 -28.00
N LYS A 2 -24.68 -5.09 -26.97
CA LYS A 2 -23.40 -4.58 -26.43
C LYS A 2 -22.31 -4.40 -27.48
N THR A 3 -21.46 -3.38 -27.33
CA THR A 3 -20.01 -3.52 -27.50
C THR A 3 -19.31 -2.67 -26.44
N GLY A 4 -19.08 -3.27 -25.27
CA GLY A 4 -18.13 -2.71 -24.30
C GLY A 4 -16.74 -2.65 -24.95
N ALA A 5 -16.00 -1.58 -24.68
CA ALA A 5 -14.62 -1.47 -25.10
C ALA A 5 -13.85 -2.73 -24.62
N PRO A 6 -13.05 -3.40 -25.48
CA PRO A 6 -12.26 -4.53 -25.04
C PRO A 6 -11.19 -4.02 -24.07
N SER A 7 -11.28 -4.40 -22.79
CA SER A 7 -10.18 -4.22 -21.83
C SER A 7 -9.06 -5.20 -22.15
N ALA A 8 -7.81 -4.84 -21.88
CA ALA A 8 -6.75 -5.84 -21.79
C ALA A 8 -7.09 -6.82 -20.66
N ASP A 9 -7.01 -8.12 -20.92
CA ASP A 9 -7.22 -9.15 -19.90
C ASP A 9 -5.93 -9.29 -19.10
N SER A 10 -6.02 -9.05 -17.79
CA SER A 10 -4.89 -9.17 -16.86
C SER A 10 -5.07 -10.39 -15.98
N THR A 11 -4.09 -11.29 -15.99
CA THR A 11 -4.01 -12.38 -15.03
C THR A 11 -3.06 -11.97 -13.90
N VAL A 12 -3.54 -11.99 -12.66
CA VAL A 12 -2.70 -11.78 -11.48
C VAL A 12 -2.63 -13.09 -10.70
N SER A 13 -1.43 -13.63 -10.57
CA SER A 13 -1.17 -14.85 -9.79
C SER A 13 -0.35 -14.48 -8.56
N THR A 14 -0.90 -14.71 -7.37
CA THR A 14 -0.24 -14.38 -6.10
C THR A 14 -0.04 -15.62 -5.25
N ALA A 15 1.17 -15.77 -4.71
CA ALA A 15 1.50 -16.75 -3.70
C ALA A 15 2.01 -16.04 -2.44
N SER A 16 1.47 -16.38 -1.29
CA SER A 16 1.84 -15.76 -0.02
C SER A 16 2.04 -16.78 1.08
N ILE A 17 3.03 -16.54 1.93
CA ILE A 17 3.21 -17.24 3.20
C ILE A 17 3.22 -16.19 4.32
N ALA A 18 2.51 -16.47 5.40
CA ALA A 18 2.47 -15.60 6.57
C ALA A 18 2.66 -16.45 7.84
N PHE A 19 3.26 -15.84 8.85
CA PHE A 19 3.40 -16.43 10.17
C PHE A 19 3.03 -15.40 11.24
N GLY A 20 2.58 -15.91 12.38
CA GLY A 20 2.31 -15.12 13.58
C GLY A 20 2.63 -15.96 14.81
N LYS A 21 3.23 -15.34 15.82
CA LYS A 21 3.53 -15.98 17.10
C LYS A 21 3.32 -14.99 18.24
N SER A 22 2.53 -15.39 19.22
CA SER A 22 2.47 -14.70 20.51
C SER A 22 3.74 -15.01 21.30
N LEU A 23 4.47 -13.97 21.69
CA LEU A 23 5.63 -14.07 22.59
C LEU A 23 5.20 -14.01 24.06
N SER A 24 4.05 -13.37 24.32
CA SER A 24 3.36 -13.32 25.61
C SER A 24 1.88 -12.97 25.40
N ASP A 25 1.11 -12.88 26.49
CA ASP A 25 -0.30 -12.44 26.46
C ASP A 25 -0.49 -11.03 25.88
N ARG A 26 0.60 -10.25 25.80
CA ARG A 26 0.56 -8.84 25.40
C ARG A 26 1.43 -8.53 24.19
N VAL A 27 2.22 -9.46 23.68
CA VAL A 27 3.16 -9.19 22.57
C VAL A 27 3.07 -10.31 21.55
N SER A 28 2.91 -9.92 20.29
CA SER A 28 2.93 -10.82 19.14
C SER A 28 3.89 -10.32 18.08
N VAL A 29 4.57 -11.25 17.43
CA VAL A 29 5.35 -11.00 16.22
C VAL A 29 4.65 -11.65 15.05
N PHE A 30 4.78 -11.02 13.89
CA PHE A 30 4.23 -11.54 12.65
C PHE A 30 5.15 -11.21 11.49
N GLY A 31 4.97 -11.92 10.40
CA GLY A 31 5.69 -11.64 9.18
C GLY A 31 5.14 -12.44 8.02
N GLY A 32 5.74 -12.26 6.88
CA GLY A 32 5.37 -13.01 5.69
C GLY A 32 6.13 -12.57 4.47
N ALA A 33 5.97 -13.37 3.42
CA ALA A 33 6.44 -13.09 2.09
C ALA A 33 5.26 -13.23 1.13
N GLU A 34 5.23 -12.38 0.13
CA GLU A 34 4.27 -12.40 -0.97
C GLU A 34 5.04 -12.27 -2.27
N TYR A 35 4.67 -13.09 -3.23
CA TYR A 35 5.12 -12.98 -4.61
C TYR A 35 3.88 -12.87 -5.50
N SER A 36 3.90 -11.91 -6.42
CA SER A 36 2.84 -11.75 -7.41
C SER A 36 3.42 -11.70 -8.81
N ASN A 37 2.77 -12.35 -9.75
CA ASN A 37 2.99 -12.15 -11.17
C ASN A 37 1.79 -11.44 -11.77
N VAL A 38 2.02 -10.37 -12.51
CA VAL A 38 1.02 -9.69 -13.33
C VAL A 38 1.38 -9.98 -14.79
N ASP A 39 0.48 -10.67 -15.47
CA ASP A 39 0.59 -10.98 -16.90
C ASP A 39 -0.62 -10.38 -17.62
N GLN A 40 -0.42 -9.29 -18.35
CA GLN A 40 -1.43 -8.74 -19.25
C GLN A 40 -1.31 -9.40 -20.62
N HIS A 41 -2.43 -9.96 -21.07
CA HIS A 41 -2.55 -10.48 -22.41
C HIS A 41 -2.84 -9.33 -23.38
N ALA A 42 -1.88 -9.07 -24.27
CA ALA A 42 -2.03 -8.05 -25.29
C ALA A 42 -3.22 -8.40 -26.21
N THR A 43 -4.26 -7.56 -26.19
CA THR A 43 -5.16 -7.46 -27.33
C THR A 43 -4.51 -6.55 -28.36
N SER A 44 -4.72 -6.81 -29.65
CA SER A 44 -4.10 -6.11 -30.80
C SER A 44 -4.33 -4.59 -30.86
N LYS A 45 -5.00 -4.00 -29.86
CA LYS A 45 -5.42 -2.61 -29.79
C LYS A 45 -4.73 -1.78 -28.70
N PHE A 46 -3.92 -2.38 -27.81
CA PHE A 46 -3.29 -1.65 -26.70
C PHE A 46 -1.78 -1.91 -26.58
N ALA A 47 -0.97 -1.06 -27.22
CA ALA A 47 0.49 -1.14 -27.17
C ALA A 47 1.12 -0.67 -25.83
N THR A 48 0.34 -0.02 -24.95
CA THR A 48 0.79 0.50 -23.65
C THR A 48 0.39 -0.37 -22.45
N ALA A 49 -0.42 -1.42 -22.66
CA ALA A 49 -0.97 -2.25 -21.59
C ALA A 49 0.13 -3.00 -20.79
N ASN A 50 1.15 -3.51 -21.48
CA ASN A 50 2.17 -4.38 -20.89
C ASN A 50 3.19 -3.66 -19.98
N GLN A 51 3.05 -2.35 -19.73
CA GLN A 51 4.02 -1.58 -18.92
C GLN A 51 4.04 -1.98 -17.44
N ASN A 52 2.95 -2.60 -16.96
CA ASN A 52 2.82 -3.10 -15.59
C ASN A 52 2.94 -4.63 -15.51
N ASP A 53 3.28 -5.30 -16.62
CA ASP A 53 3.63 -6.72 -16.60
C ASP A 53 4.91 -6.92 -15.84
N GLY A 54 4.92 -7.88 -14.92
CA GLY A 54 6.08 -8.10 -14.09
C GLY A 54 5.81 -8.92 -12.86
N HIS A 55 6.88 -9.07 -12.10
CA HIS A 55 6.90 -9.83 -10.87
C HIS A 55 7.16 -8.89 -9.71
N SER A 56 6.35 -9.01 -8.67
CA SER A 56 6.61 -8.36 -7.40
C SER A 56 6.95 -9.38 -6.33
N ALA A 57 7.90 -9.03 -5.47
CA ALA A 57 8.18 -9.77 -4.26
C ALA A 57 8.15 -8.80 -3.09
N SER A 58 7.49 -9.16 -2.00
CA SER A 58 7.50 -8.36 -0.80
C SER A 58 7.64 -9.20 0.46
N TYR A 59 8.40 -8.67 1.39
CA TYR A 59 8.69 -9.30 2.68
C TYR A 59 8.33 -8.31 3.76
N ARG A 60 7.62 -8.78 4.78
CA ARG A 60 7.26 -7.97 5.94
C ARG A 60 7.57 -8.68 7.24
N ILE A 61 7.91 -7.90 8.24
CA ILE A 61 8.01 -8.34 9.63
C ILE A 61 7.51 -7.24 10.54
N GLY A 62 6.81 -7.62 11.59
CA GLY A 62 6.27 -6.68 12.53
C GLY A 62 6.12 -7.26 13.92
N VAL A 63 5.91 -6.34 14.85
CA VAL A 63 5.61 -6.60 16.25
C VAL A 63 4.41 -5.76 16.62
N SER A 64 3.54 -6.33 17.43
CA SER A 64 2.43 -5.62 18.04
C SER A 64 2.32 -6.02 19.50
N GLY A 65 1.75 -5.14 20.31
CA GLY A 65 1.48 -5.49 21.68
C GLY A 65 0.72 -4.42 22.45
N THR A 66 0.25 -4.80 23.63
CA THR A 66 -0.56 -3.94 24.49
C THR A 66 0.28 -3.41 25.66
N VAL A 67 0.36 -2.09 25.78
CA VAL A 67 0.96 -1.39 26.93
C VAL A 67 -0.13 -0.73 27.78
N PHE A 68 0.15 -0.57 29.08
CA PHE A 68 -0.79 0.03 30.05
C PHE A 68 -2.21 -0.56 30.01
N SER A 69 -2.30 -1.88 29.77
CA SER A 69 -3.54 -2.68 29.73
C SER A 69 -4.56 -2.33 28.63
N ARG A 70 -4.32 -1.31 27.80
CA ARG A 70 -5.30 -0.87 26.78
C ARG A 70 -4.70 -0.31 25.49
N ILE A 71 -3.48 0.22 25.51
CA ILE A 71 -2.90 0.86 24.34
C ILE A 71 -2.23 -0.20 23.47
N ASN A 72 -2.77 -0.43 22.28
CA ASN A 72 -2.18 -1.35 21.32
C ASN A 72 -1.16 -0.59 20.48
N LEU A 73 0.11 -0.99 20.57
CA LEU A 73 1.20 -0.50 19.74
C LEU A 73 1.48 -1.50 18.62
N PHE A 74 1.97 -0.99 17.50
CA PHE A 74 2.52 -1.84 16.44
C PHE A 74 3.66 -1.15 15.71
N ALA A 75 4.55 -1.96 15.17
CA ALA A 75 5.58 -1.54 14.22
C ALA A 75 5.77 -2.64 13.17
N GLU A 76 5.96 -2.25 11.91
CA GLU A 76 6.19 -3.15 10.78
C GLU A 76 7.27 -2.56 9.86
N GLY A 77 8.20 -3.39 9.43
CA GLY A 77 9.09 -3.13 8.31
C GLY A 77 8.69 -3.98 7.10
N ARG A 78 8.72 -3.39 5.91
CA ARG A 78 8.45 -4.06 4.64
C ARG A 78 9.50 -3.69 3.61
N ILE A 79 9.95 -4.68 2.84
CA ILE A 79 10.72 -4.47 1.61
C ILE A 79 9.90 -5.04 0.47
N ALA A 80 9.75 -4.27 -0.60
CA ALA A 80 9.07 -4.71 -1.81
C ALA A 80 9.95 -4.40 -3.03
N THR A 81 9.94 -5.30 -4.01
CA THR A 81 10.56 -5.09 -5.30
C THR A 81 9.52 -5.36 -6.38
N PHE A 82 9.60 -4.60 -7.47
CA PHE A 82 8.88 -4.89 -8.70
C PHE A 82 9.90 -4.96 -9.84
N ASN A 83 9.84 -6.04 -10.61
CA ASN A 83 10.65 -6.26 -11.80
C ASN A 83 9.72 -6.47 -12.99
N PRO A 84 9.73 -5.54 -13.97
CA PRO A 84 8.88 -5.64 -15.15
C PRO A 84 9.36 -6.73 -16.12
N MET A 85 8.47 -7.26 -16.95
CA MET A 85 8.80 -8.21 -18.02
C MET A 85 9.34 -7.48 -19.26
N GLU A 86 10.56 -6.94 -19.16
CA GLU A 86 11.20 -6.11 -20.20
C GLU A 86 11.42 -6.86 -21.53
N THR A 87 11.59 -8.20 -21.48
CA THR A 87 11.84 -9.06 -22.65
C THR A 87 10.67 -9.15 -23.64
N ARG A 88 9.50 -8.64 -23.27
CA ARG A 88 8.34 -8.52 -24.18
C ARG A 88 8.43 -7.34 -25.13
N PHE A 89 9.37 -6.43 -24.90
CA PHE A 89 9.57 -5.24 -25.72
C PHE A 89 10.88 -5.32 -26.50
N VAL A 90 10.88 -4.78 -27.71
CA VAL A 90 12.11 -4.57 -28.48
C VAL A 90 12.97 -3.55 -27.71
N ALA A 91 14.25 -3.86 -27.51
CA ALA A 91 15.21 -3.01 -26.81
C ALA A 91 15.23 -1.58 -27.40
N ASP A 92 15.52 -0.59 -26.55
CA ASP A 92 15.63 0.84 -26.87
C ASP A 92 14.37 1.54 -27.40
N THR A 93 13.27 0.80 -27.60
CA THR A 93 11.97 1.42 -27.88
C THR A 93 11.47 2.24 -26.69
N THR A 94 10.57 3.18 -26.96
CA THR A 94 9.89 3.95 -25.89
C THR A 94 9.14 3.02 -24.92
N ALA A 95 8.50 1.96 -25.43
CA ALA A 95 7.79 0.99 -24.60
C ALA A 95 8.73 0.20 -23.68
N HIS A 96 9.89 -0.24 -24.19
CA HIS A 96 10.94 -0.86 -23.38
C HIS A 96 11.43 0.10 -22.28
N ARG A 97 11.75 1.35 -22.61
CA ARG A 97 12.21 2.36 -21.64
C ARG A 97 11.15 2.64 -20.56
N MET A 98 9.88 2.75 -20.93
CA MET A 98 8.78 2.94 -19.98
C MET A 98 8.58 1.71 -19.07
N SER A 99 8.73 0.49 -19.59
CA SER A 99 8.70 -0.73 -18.81
C SER A 99 9.83 -0.74 -17.76
N VAL A 100 11.09 -0.54 -18.18
CA VAL A 100 12.26 -0.48 -17.28
C VAL A 100 12.08 0.59 -16.20
N ALA A 101 11.46 1.73 -16.52
CA ALA A 101 11.24 2.83 -15.58
C ALA A 101 10.31 2.46 -14.42
N ASN A 102 9.44 1.45 -14.60
CA ASN A 102 8.52 0.99 -13.56
C ASN A 102 9.20 0.06 -12.54
N LYS A 103 10.34 -0.53 -12.88
CA LYS A 103 11.15 -1.33 -11.95
C LYS A 103 11.44 -0.52 -10.69
N ASN A 104 11.27 -1.12 -9.53
CA ASN A 104 11.51 -0.40 -8.29
C ASN A 104 11.88 -1.32 -7.13
N LYS A 105 12.49 -0.71 -6.12
CA LYS A 105 12.66 -1.27 -4.78
C LYS A 105 12.18 -0.26 -3.75
N ALA A 106 11.21 -0.65 -2.95
CA ALA A 106 10.65 0.15 -1.88
C ALA A 106 10.97 -0.47 -0.51
N GLU A 107 11.44 0.35 0.42
CA GLU A 107 11.67 -0.01 1.82
C GLU A 107 10.74 0.85 2.65
N THR A 108 9.84 0.23 3.41
CA THR A 108 8.81 0.90 4.21
C THR A 108 8.94 0.52 5.67
N ALA A 109 8.82 1.49 6.56
CA ALA A 109 8.67 1.27 7.99
C ALA A 109 7.42 2.01 8.47
N THR A 110 6.58 1.33 9.23
CA THR A 110 5.36 1.90 9.82
C THR A 110 5.37 1.64 11.32
N ALA A 111 4.96 2.62 12.09
CA ALA A 111 4.70 2.46 13.52
C ALA A 111 3.44 3.22 13.89
N GLY A 112 2.71 2.73 14.89
CA GLY A 112 1.50 3.39 15.34
C GLY A 112 0.94 2.81 16.61
N PHE A 113 -0.18 3.38 17.00
CA PHE A 113 -0.93 2.95 18.15
C PHE A 113 -2.44 3.03 17.90
N ALA A 114 -3.18 2.26 18.69
CA ALA A 114 -4.62 2.36 18.84
C ALA A 114 -4.98 2.36 20.34
N ILE A 115 -5.82 3.31 20.74
CA ILE A 115 -6.33 3.45 22.10
C ILE A 115 -7.84 3.23 22.03
N PRO A 116 -8.37 2.15 22.63
CA PRO A 116 -9.80 2.03 22.85
C PRO A 116 -10.21 3.12 23.85
N LEU A 117 -11.20 3.93 23.48
CA LEU A 117 -11.74 4.96 24.35
C LEU A 117 -12.76 4.34 25.31
N SER A 118 -13.55 3.40 24.79
CA SER A 118 -14.54 2.56 25.47
C SER A 118 -15.09 1.56 24.44
N ASP A 119 -16.21 0.91 24.72
CA ASP A 119 -16.89 -0.01 23.80
C ASP A 119 -17.43 0.71 22.55
N TRP A 120 -17.60 2.04 22.63
CA TRP A 120 -18.15 2.86 21.55
C TRP A 120 -17.11 3.38 20.57
N GLY A 121 -15.80 3.24 20.81
CA GLY A 121 -14.82 3.80 19.89
C GLY A 121 -13.36 3.59 20.20
N ARG A 122 -12.53 3.91 19.20
CA ARG A 122 -11.06 3.85 19.27
C ARG A 122 -10.41 5.02 18.55
N LEU A 123 -9.34 5.54 19.12
CA LEU A 123 -8.43 6.49 18.49
C LEU A 123 -7.24 5.72 17.91
N ASN A 124 -6.76 6.10 16.73
CA ASN A 124 -5.52 5.57 16.17
C ASN A 124 -4.63 6.68 15.61
N ALA A 125 -3.33 6.45 15.66
CA ALA A 125 -2.35 7.28 14.99
C ALA A 125 -1.20 6.42 14.48
N SER A 126 -0.62 6.81 13.35
CA SER A 126 0.50 6.10 12.74
C SER A 126 1.39 7.01 11.94
N ILE A 127 2.66 6.65 11.85
CA ILE A 127 3.64 7.20 10.94
C ILE A 127 4.17 6.08 10.05
N ALA A 128 4.28 6.36 8.76
CA ALA A 128 4.89 5.47 7.77
C ALA A 128 5.93 6.24 6.98
N GLY A 129 7.13 5.68 6.84
CA GLY A 129 8.18 6.18 5.96
C GLY A 129 8.46 5.15 4.87
N THR A 130 8.61 5.58 3.62
CA THR A 130 8.94 4.74 2.48
C THR A 130 10.06 5.38 1.67
N ASN A 131 11.12 4.64 1.39
CA ASN A 131 12.18 5.04 0.48
C ASN A 131 12.11 4.13 -0.76
N THR A 132 11.84 4.71 -1.93
CA THR A 132 11.71 3.98 -3.19
C THR A 132 12.81 4.39 -4.17
N LYS A 133 13.50 3.40 -4.73
CA LYS A 133 14.50 3.60 -5.79
C LYS A 133 13.95 3.06 -7.10
N TYR A 134 14.05 3.86 -8.16
CA TYR A 134 13.73 3.48 -9.53
C TYR A 134 15.02 3.54 -10.37
N PRO A 135 15.28 2.58 -11.28
CA PRO A 135 16.46 2.63 -12.12
C PRO A 135 16.38 3.81 -13.08
N ASN A 136 17.55 4.30 -13.48
CA ASN A 136 17.65 5.38 -14.45
C ASN A 136 17.29 4.87 -15.85
N THR A 137 16.45 5.59 -16.58
CA THR A 137 16.03 5.24 -17.95
C THR A 137 16.22 6.36 -18.97
N GLU A 138 16.75 7.52 -18.55
CA GLU A 138 17.07 8.62 -19.46
C GLU A 138 18.53 8.54 -19.91
N VAL A 139 18.76 8.57 -21.23
CA VAL A 139 20.09 8.48 -21.85
C VAL A 139 20.92 9.75 -21.61
N THR A 140 20.26 10.90 -21.45
CA THR A 140 20.88 12.22 -21.24
C THR A 140 20.93 12.66 -19.77
N SER A 141 20.04 12.13 -18.93
CA SER A 141 20.01 12.41 -17.50
C SER A 141 20.50 11.18 -16.74
N GLN A 142 21.68 11.27 -16.12
CA GLN A 142 22.26 10.15 -15.34
C GLN A 142 21.61 9.96 -13.95
N MET A 143 20.43 10.54 -13.71
CA MET A 143 19.85 10.59 -12.37
C MET A 143 18.96 9.38 -12.07
N ILE A 144 19.43 8.51 -11.18
CA ILE A 144 18.60 7.45 -10.57
C ILE A 144 17.50 8.11 -9.73
N ARG A 145 16.22 7.95 -10.07
CA ARG A 145 15.13 8.51 -9.27
C ARG A 145 15.07 7.83 -7.90
N ARG A 146 15.01 8.65 -6.86
CA ARG A 146 14.85 8.21 -5.48
C ARG A 146 13.81 9.08 -4.79
N ASP A 147 12.81 8.43 -4.23
CA ASP A 147 11.71 9.08 -3.53
C ASP A 147 11.73 8.69 -2.05
N SER A 148 11.75 9.69 -1.18
CA SER A 148 11.57 9.55 0.25
C SER A 148 10.20 10.09 0.63
N ARG A 149 9.28 9.18 0.93
CA ARG A 149 7.90 9.49 1.30
C ARG A 149 7.69 9.29 2.79
N GLN A 150 7.06 10.25 3.45
CA GLN A 150 6.60 10.13 4.83
C GLN A 150 5.11 10.44 4.90
N ARG A 151 4.36 9.62 5.63
CA ARG A 151 2.95 9.81 5.90
C ARG A 151 2.68 9.74 7.39
N THR A 152 2.04 10.77 7.93
CA THR A 152 1.50 10.78 9.29
C THR A 152 -0.02 10.76 9.20
N ARG A 153 -0.66 9.86 9.94
CA ARG A 153 -2.12 9.70 9.97
C ARG A 153 -2.62 9.71 11.40
N VAL A 154 -3.76 10.35 11.61
CA VAL A 154 -4.56 10.27 12.83
C VAL A 154 -5.99 9.95 12.42
N GLY A 155 -6.66 9.08 13.18
CA GLY A 155 -8.04 8.74 12.94
C GLY A 155 -8.77 8.33 14.20
N MET A 156 -10.09 8.32 14.09
CA MET A 156 -11.02 7.92 15.12
C MET A 156 -12.09 7.07 14.49
N GLN A 157 -12.34 5.92 15.08
CA GLN A 157 -13.48 5.08 14.75
C GLN A 157 -14.48 5.13 15.89
N VAL A 158 -15.75 5.27 15.53
CA VAL A 158 -16.89 5.35 16.42
C VAL A 158 -17.91 4.28 16.01
N ASN A 159 -18.46 3.56 16.98
CA ASN A 159 -19.57 2.64 16.80
C ASN A 159 -20.88 3.43 16.75
N GLY A 160 -21.80 3.05 15.86
CA GLY A 160 -23.13 3.65 15.77
C GLY A 160 -23.95 3.51 17.05
N THR A 161 -23.63 2.55 17.93
CA THR A 161 -24.23 2.46 19.28
C THR A 161 -24.04 3.73 20.10
N LEU A 162 -23.02 4.56 19.82
CA LEU A 162 -22.88 5.87 20.44
C LEU A 162 -24.06 6.80 20.13
N LEU A 163 -24.63 6.68 18.93
CA LEU A 163 -25.74 7.51 18.45
C LEU A 163 -27.10 6.88 18.74
N SER A 164 -27.22 5.55 18.57
CA SER A 164 -28.43 4.80 18.87
C SER A 164 -28.12 3.31 19.04
N PRO A 165 -28.73 2.61 20.02
CA PRO A 165 -28.58 1.16 20.17
C PRO A 165 -28.95 0.35 18.91
N HIS A 166 -29.84 0.88 18.07
CA HIS A 166 -30.25 0.23 16.82
C HIS A 166 -29.20 0.32 15.69
N LEU A 167 -28.13 1.08 15.89
CA LEU A 167 -27.04 1.26 14.91
C LEU A 167 -25.80 0.43 15.28
N SER A 168 -25.97 -0.71 15.96
CA SER A 168 -24.86 -1.60 16.34
C SER A 168 -24.09 -2.19 15.16
N ALA A 169 -24.71 -2.23 13.98
CA ALA A 169 -24.10 -2.65 12.73
C ALA A 169 -23.38 -1.51 11.97
N MET A 170 -23.36 -0.30 12.54
CA MET A 170 -22.77 0.89 11.93
C MET A 170 -21.40 1.20 12.54
N THR A 171 -20.43 1.57 11.71
CA THR A 171 -19.18 2.20 12.15
C THR A 171 -18.92 3.48 11.36
N ILE A 172 -18.39 4.48 12.04
CA ILE A 172 -18.02 5.78 11.46
C ILE A 172 -16.53 5.99 11.70
N ASP A 173 -15.78 6.19 10.63
CA ASP A 173 -14.34 6.39 10.63
C ASP A 173 -14.02 7.79 10.11
N PHE A 174 -13.41 8.62 10.96
CA PHE A 174 -12.84 9.92 10.58
C PHE A 174 -11.33 9.78 10.57
N SER A 175 -10.65 10.25 9.52
CA SER A 175 -9.20 10.32 9.55
C SER A 175 -8.62 11.47 8.74
N GLY A 176 -7.50 11.98 9.22
CA GLY A 176 -6.67 12.95 8.54
C GLY A 176 -5.28 12.37 8.32
N SER A 177 -4.64 12.72 7.20
CA SER A 177 -3.23 12.39 6.99
C SER A 177 -2.50 13.46 6.22
N ILE A 178 -1.22 13.64 6.56
CA ILE A 178 -0.28 14.45 5.80
C ILE A 178 0.73 13.51 5.18
N THR A 179 0.93 13.63 3.87
CA THR A 179 1.96 12.92 3.11
C THR A 179 2.94 13.93 2.53
N ARG A 180 4.23 13.70 2.71
CA ARG A 180 5.31 14.42 2.04
C ARG A 180 6.11 13.43 1.21
N ASN A 181 6.44 13.81 -0.02
CA ASN A 181 7.36 13.08 -0.88
C ASN A 181 8.48 14.02 -1.30
N ASP A 182 9.70 13.70 -0.90
CA ASP A 182 10.92 14.36 -1.35
C ASP A 182 11.62 13.42 -2.34
N SER A 183 11.62 13.81 -3.61
CA SER A 183 12.30 13.16 -4.72
C SER A 183 13.55 13.94 -5.09
N ASN A 184 14.54 13.24 -5.63
CA ASN A 184 15.67 13.94 -6.27
C ASN A 184 15.31 14.53 -7.64
N ILE A 185 14.10 14.26 -8.16
CA ILE A 185 13.55 14.88 -9.36
C ILE A 185 12.33 15.71 -8.93
N ARG A 186 12.47 17.04 -9.00
CA ARG A 186 11.48 18.01 -8.46
C ARG A 186 10.05 17.82 -8.94
N GLN A 187 9.85 17.29 -10.15
CA GLN A 187 8.52 17.01 -10.69
C GLN A 187 7.70 16.04 -9.81
N TYR A 188 8.38 15.21 -9.02
CA TYR A 188 7.74 14.24 -8.12
C TYR A 188 7.68 14.71 -6.67
N ASP A 189 8.16 15.92 -6.37
CA ASP A 189 8.05 16.50 -5.03
C ASP A 189 6.61 16.93 -4.76
N TYR A 190 6.07 16.53 -3.62
CA TYR A 190 4.76 17.02 -3.20
C TYR A 190 4.55 16.96 -1.69
N LYS A 191 3.63 17.80 -1.23
CA LYS A 191 2.99 17.70 0.08
C LYS A 191 1.49 17.65 -0.12
N ARG A 192 0.84 16.66 0.46
CA ARG A 192 -0.60 16.43 0.36
C ARG A 192 -1.20 16.26 1.74
N SER A 193 -2.34 16.88 1.95
CA SER A 193 -3.18 16.69 3.13
C SER A 193 -4.49 16.05 2.67
N ASP A 194 -4.83 14.93 3.28
CA ASP A 194 -6.04 14.17 2.98
C ASP A 194 -6.92 14.11 4.24
N ALA A 195 -8.23 14.30 4.07
CA ALA A 195 -9.23 14.07 5.10
C ALA A 195 -10.29 13.10 4.56
N SER A 196 -10.74 12.16 5.39
CA SER A 196 -11.70 11.14 5.00
C SER A 196 -12.75 10.92 6.08
N LEU A 197 -14.00 10.80 5.66
CA LEU A 197 -15.10 10.24 6.43
C LEU A 197 -15.58 8.98 5.72
N LEU A 198 -15.55 7.85 6.42
CA LEU A 198 -16.11 6.59 5.95
C LEU A 198 -17.22 6.17 6.92
N VAL A 199 -18.38 5.82 6.36
CA VAL A 199 -19.50 5.26 7.10
C VAL A 199 -19.74 3.87 6.55
N ASN A 200 -19.60 2.86 7.41
CA ASN A 200 -19.94 1.48 7.06
C ASN A 200 -21.20 1.09 7.82
N TYR A 201 -22.14 0.48 7.10
CA TYR A 201 -23.34 -0.11 7.70
C TYR A 201 -23.48 -1.53 7.16
N ARG A 202 -23.51 -2.50 8.07
CA ARG A 202 -23.80 -3.88 7.68
C ARG A 202 -25.31 -4.08 7.65
N LEU A 203 -25.84 -4.29 6.45
CA LEU A 203 -27.21 -4.79 6.29
C LEU A 203 -27.25 -6.21 6.87
N ALA A 204 -28.15 -6.46 7.82
CA ALA A 204 -28.48 -7.81 8.22
C ALA A 204 -29.31 -8.44 7.10
N ASP A 205 -29.02 -9.70 6.78
CA ASP A 205 -29.90 -10.54 5.95
C ASP A 205 -31.20 -10.88 6.71
#